data_AF-A0A2W7PIZ0-F1
#
_entry.id   AF-A0A2W7PIZ0-F1
#
_cell.length_a   1.000
_cell.length_b   1.000
_cell.length_c   1.000
_cell.angle_alpha   90.00
_cell.angle_beta   90.00
_cell.angle_gamma   90.00
#
_symmetry.space_group_name_H-M   'P 1'
#
loop_
_entity.id
_entity.type
_entity.pdbx_description
1 polymer ?
#
loop_
_entity_poly.entity_id
_entity_poly.type
_entity_poly.pdbx_seq_one_letter_code
_entity_poly.pdbx_strand_id
1 'polypeptide(L)'
;FAIAILLNAPEASAWALLLVLFWPVADTLLAIYRRSRRKTAAMAPDRLHVHQMVMRALEICILGRRNRRIANPLTTLVLAPFVIAPPLVGIIFWDQTTIAFTAVIAFGILFFTSYAIAPLLIRRFR
;
A
#
# COMPACT_ATOMS: atom_id res chain seq x y z
N PHE A 1 -20.11 3.80 3.77
CA PHE A 1 -19.84 5.26 3.66
C PHE A 1 -19.51 5.67 2.22
N ALA A 2 -18.50 5.10 1.54
CA ALA A 2 -18.18 5.45 0.15
C ALA A 2 -19.38 5.36 -0.82
N ILE A 3 -20.19 4.30 -0.74
CA ILE A 3 -21.43 4.14 -1.53
C ILE A 3 -22.42 5.29 -1.24
N ALA A 4 -22.57 5.67 0.03
CA ALA A 4 -23.46 6.77 0.40
C ALA A 4 -22.97 8.11 -0.16
N ILE A 5 -21.65 8.37 -0.19
CA ILE A 5 -21.09 9.57 -0.82
C ILE A 5 -21.43 9.58 -2.31
N LEU A 6 -21.19 8.49 -3.05
CA LEU A 6 -21.49 8.45 -4.48
C LEU A 6 -22.98 8.66 -4.79
N LEU A 7 -23.87 8.21 -3.92
CA LEU A 7 -25.31 8.39 -4.09
C LEU A 7 -25.80 9.81 -3.78
N ASN A 8 -25.10 10.53 -2.90
CA ASN A 8 -25.53 11.85 -2.41
C ASN A 8 -24.69 13.02 -2.96
N ALA A 9 -23.53 12.74 -3.57
CA ALA A 9 -22.62 13.69 -4.18
C ALA A 9 -22.22 13.17 -5.59
N PRO A 10 -23.09 13.35 -6.61
CA PRO A 10 -22.84 12.84 -7.96
C PRO A 10 -21.60 13.45 -8.63
N GLU A 11 -21.15 14.61 -8.16
CA GLU A 11 -19.90 15.25 -8.56
C GLU A 11 -18.64 14.58 -7.96
N ALA A 12 -18.79 13.76 -6.92
CA ALA A 12 -17.67 13.06 -6.31
C ALA A 12 -17.18 11.91 -7.20
N SER A 13 -15.88 11.92 -7.47
CA SER A 13 -15.21 10.87 -8.23
C SER A 13 -15.15 9.56 -7.45
N ALA A 14 -15.62 8.47 -8.06
CA ALA A 14 -15.42 7.12 -7.52
C ALA A 14 -13.93 6.76 -7.36
N TRP A 15 -13.06 7.31 -8.22
CA TRP A 15 -11.62 7.11 -8.14
C TRP A 15 -10.99 7.84 -6.95
N ALA A 16 -11.53 9.00 -6.57
CA ALA A 16 -11.11 9.71 -5.38
C ALA A 16 -11.43 8.91 -4.11
N LEU A 17 -12.60 8.28 -4.06
CA LEU A 17 -12.96 7.36 -2.97
C LEU A 17 -12.08 6.12 -2.96
N LEU A 18 -11.70 5.61 -4.13
CA LEU A 18 -10.75 4.50 -4.24
C LEU A 18 -9.36 4.88 -3.71
N LEU A 19 -8.91 6.12 -3.93
CA LEU A 19 -7.67 6.66 -3.36
C LEU A 19 -7.72 6.75 -1.83
N VAL A 20 -8.86 7.14 -1.27
CA VAL A 20 -9.08 7.13 0.20
C VAL A 20 -9.00 5.71 0.75
N LEU A 21 -9.53 4.73 0.01
CA LEU A 21 -9.50 3.31 0.36
C LEU A 21 -8.29 2.58 -0.24
N PHE A 22 -7.27 3.29 -0.69
CA PHE A 22 -6.22 2.72 -1.52
C PHE A 22 -5.49 1.57 -0.82
N TRP A 23 -5.15 1.76 0.47
CA TRP A 23 -4.35 0.80 1.21
C TRP A 23 -4.97 -0.58 1.41
N PRO A 24 -6.20 -0.71 1.94
CA PRO A 24 -6.84 -2.02 2.03
C PRO A 24 -7.06 -2.67 0.65
N VAL A 25 -7.33 -1.88 -0.40
CA VAL A 25 -7.49 -2.40 -1.76
C VAL A 25 -6.16 -2.91 -2.32
N ALA A 26 -5.10 -2.12 -2.23
CA ALA A 26 -3.77 -2.47 -2.73
C ALA A 26 -3.20 -3.72 -2.05
N ASP A 27 -3.32 -3.82 -0.72
CA ASP A 27 -2.89 -5.00 0.04
C ASP A 27 -3.67 -6.25 -0.38
N THR A 28 -4.98 -6.12 -0.63
CA THR A 28 -5.81 -7.24 -1.09
C THR A 28 -5.42 -7.69 -2.49
N LEU A 29 -5.24 -6.76 -3.42
CA LEU A 29 -4.78 -7.06 -4.79
C LEU A 29 -3.41 -7.73 -4.78
N LEU A 30 -2.50 -7.27 -3.92
CA LEU A 30 -1.17 -7.86 -3.77
C LEU A 30 -1.22 -9.29 -3.20
N ALA A 31 -2.08 -9.54 -2.21
CA ALA A 31 -2.30 -10.87 -1.66
C ALA A 31 -2.86 -11.82 -2.74
N ILE A 32 -3.85 -11.37 -3.52
CA ILE A 32 -4.40 -12.11 -4.65
C ILE A 32 -3.32 -12.43 -5.69
N TYR A 33 -2.54 -11.43 -6.11
CA TYR A 33 -1.45 -11.58 -7.07
C TYR A 33 -0.43 -12.63 -6.60
N ARG A 34 0.03 -12.54 -5.34
CA ARG A 34 1.00 -13.47 -4.78
C ARG A 34 0.47 -14.90 -4.68
N ARG A 35 -0.79 -15.08 -4.27
CA ARG A 35 -1.42 -16.39 -4.19
C ARG A 35 -1.58 -17.03 -5.56
N SER A 36 -2.03 -16.25 -6.54
CA SER A 36 -2.14 -16.68 -7.94
C SER A 36 -0.80 -17.16 -8.49
N ARG A 37 0.28 -16.39 -8.29
CA ARG A 37 1.64 -16.78 -8.73
C ARG A 37 2.20 -18.02 -8.03
N ARG A 38 1.80 -18.29 -6.78
CA ARG A 38 2.27 -19.44 -5.99
C ARG A 38 1.34 -20.66 -6.06
N LYS A 39 0.22 -20.57 -6.78
CA LYS A 39 -0.84 -21.60 -6.84
C LYS A 39 -1.29 -22.08 -5.44
N THR A 40 -1.27 -21.18 -4.46
CA THR A 40 -1.69 -21.48 -3.07
C THR A 40 -3.19 -21.25 -2.90
N ALA A 41 -3.81 -21.99 -1.98
CA ALA A 41 -5.23 -21.83 -1.66
C ALA A 41 -5.60 -20.36 -1.37
N ALA A 42 -6.79 -19.94 -1.82
CA ALA A 42 -7.27 -18.57 -1.67
C ALA A 42 -7.35 -18.11 -0.21
N MET A 43 -7.62 -19.05 0.72
CA MET A 43 -7.74 -18.82 2.16
C MET A 43 -6.43 -19.01 2.93
N ALA A 44 -5.30 -19.24 2.25
CA ALA A 44 -4.01 -19.41 2.94
C ALA A 44 -3.60 -18.09 3.64
N PRO A 45 -3.12 -18.14 4.90
CA PRO A 45 -2.73 -16.96 5.64
C PRO A 45 -1.59 -16.23 4.93
N ASP A 46 -1.80 -14.93 4.68
CA ASP A 46 -0.74 -14.06 4.17
C ASP A 46 0.04 -13.47 5.36
N ARG A 47 1.36 -13.58 5.33
CA ARG A 47 2.26 -13.13 6.40
C ARG A 47 3.17 -11.98 5.99
N LEU A 48 3.08 -11.51 4.74
CA LEU A 48 4.04 -10.54 4.18
C LEU A 48 3.36 -9.29 3.62
N HIS A 49 2.61 -8.61 4.50
CA HIS A 49 2.15 -7.23 4.27
C HIS A 49 3.34 -6.28 4.16
N VAL A 50 3.13 -5.15 3.49
CA VAL A 50 4.15 -4.12 3.27
C VAL A 50 4.82 -3.68 4.57
N HIS A 51 4.04 -3.54 5.65
CA HIS A 51 4.56 -3.26 6.99
C HIS A 51 5.62 -4.26 7.45
N GLN A 52 5.33 -5.57 7.35
CA GLN A 52 6.27 -6.61 7.77
C GLN A 52 7.52 -6.63 6.90
N MET A 53 7.38 -6.31 5.61
CA MET A 53 8.51 -6.21 4.69
C MET A 53 9.44 -5.04 5.05
N VAL A 54 8.89 -3.85 5.31
CA VAL A 54 9.68 -2.67 5.70
C VAL A 54 10.34 -2.89 7.06
N MET A 55 9.63 -3.44 8.04
CA MET A 55 10.22 -3.77 9.35
C MET A 55 11.40 -4.73 9.20
N ARG A 56 11.26 -5.78 8.38
CA ARG A 56 12.36 -6.72 8.12
C ARG A 56 13.52 -6.06 7.38
N ALA A 57 13.25 -5.14 6.47
CA ALA A 57 14.29 -4.38 5.78
C ALA A 57 15.09 -3.51 6.77
N LEU A 58 14.40 -2.80 7.68
CA LEU A 58 15.02 -1.99 8.72
C LEU A 58 15.85 -2.83 9.70
N GLU A 59 15.35 -4.01 10.10
CA GLU A 59 16.10 -4.95 10.95
C GLU A 59 17.37 -5.48 10.29
N ILE A 60 17.35 -5.73 8.97
CA ILE A 60 18.50 -6.27 8.24
C ILE A 60 19.52 -5.18 7.90
N CYS A 61 19.06 -4.02 7.40
CA CYS A 61 19.94 -3.01 6.83
C CYS A 61 20.45 -1.96 7.83
N ILE A 62 19.69 -1.66 8.90
CA ILE A 62 19.98 -0.50 9.77
C ILE A 62 20.14 -0.87 11.25
N LEU A 63 19.16 -1.58 11.83
CA LEU A 63 19.04 -1.71 13.29
C LEU A 63 19.70 -2.97 13.88
N GLY A 64 19.99 -3.96 13.06
CA GLY A 64 20.40 -5.29 13.50
C GLY A 64 19.25 -6.13 14.05
N ARG A 65 19.42 -7.46 14.03
CA ARG A 65 18.41 -8.42 14.51
C ARG A 65 18.23 -8.28 16.02
N ARG A 66 16.97 -8.23 16.49
CA ARG A 66 16.47 -8.13 17.90
C ARG A 66 16.00 -6.75 18.39
N ASN A 67 16.11 -5.67 17.60
CA ASN A 67 15.64 -4.33 18.00
C ASN A 67 14.20 -4.01 17.58
N ARG A 68 13.27 -4.97 17.76
CA ARG A 68 11.86 -4.82 17.36
C ARG A 68 11.12 -3.64 17.99
N ARG A 69 11.48 -3.28 19.23
CA ARG A 69 10.90 -2.12 19.94
C ARG A 69 11.13 -0.80 19.20
N ILE A 70 12.24 -0.69 18.46
CA ILE A 70 12.58 0.49 17.66
C ILE A 70 12.13 0.29 16.21
N ALA A 71 12.31 -0.91 15.65
CA ALA A 71 11.94 -1.20 14.27
C ALA A 71 10.44 -1.01 14.00
N ASN A 72 9.57 -1.34 14.95
CA ASN A 72 8.12 -1.19 14.79
C ASN A 72 7.67 0.27 14.61
N PRO A 73 7.92 1.21 15.56
CA PRO A 73 7.56 2.61 15.36
C PRO A 73 8.28 3.25 14.17
N LEU A 74 9.54 2.86 13.91
CA LEU A 74 10.27 3.36 12.74
C LEU A 74 9.63 2.90 11.42
N THR A 75 9.13 1.67 11.36
CA THR A 75 8.38 1.17 10.19
C THR A 75 7.16 2.01 9.91
N THR A 76 6.38 2.33 10.95
CA THR A 76 5.21 3.21 10.83
C THR A 76 5.62 4.60 10.38
N LEU A 77 6.69 5.17 10.94
CA LEU A 77 7.19 6.48 10.54
C LEU A 77 7.61 6.52 9.06
N VAL A 78 8.31 5.48 8.60
CA VAL A 78 8.72 5.34 7.20
C VAL A 78 7.52 5.17 6.27
N LEU A 79 6.51 4.40 6.68
CA LEU A 79 5.33 4.13 5.85
C LEU A 79 4.30 5.26 5.87
N ALA A 80 4.20 6.02 6.96
CA ALA A 80 3.21 7.09 7.15
C ALA A 80 3.05 8.01 5.93
N PRO A 81 4.10 8.61 5.34
CA PRO A 81 3.93 9.48 4.18
C PRO A 81 3.31 8.74 2.98
N PHE A 82 3.65 7.47 2.77
CA PHE A 82 3.11 6.66 1.68
C PHE A 82 1.67 6.22 1.95
N VAL A 83 1.29 6.00 3.20
CA VAL A 83 -0.09 5.67 3.59
C VAL A 83 -1.01 6.89 3.47
N ILE A 84 -0.51 8.07 3.83
CA ILE A 84 -1.29 9.31 3.85
C ILE A 84 -1.45 9.92 2.45
N ALA A 85 -0.43 9.79 1.59
CA ALA A 85 -0.43 10.46 0.29
C ALA A 85 -1.63 10.11 -0.62
N PRO A 86 -2.02 8.83 -0.84
CA PRO A 86 -3.14 8.51 -1.72
C PRO A 86 -4.48 9.08 -1.22
N PRO A 87 -4.88 8.89 0.07
CA PRO A 87 -6.08 9.53 0.59
C PRO A 87 -6.06 11.05 0.49
N LEU A 88 -4.91 11.68 0.74
CA LEU A 88 -4.76 13.13 0.64
C LEU A 88 -5.01 13.62 -0.80
N VAL A 89 -4.44 12.94 -1.79
CA VAL A 89 -4.68 13.22 -3.22
C VAL A 89 -6.15 12.98 -3.58
N GLY A 90 -6.76 11.90 -3.06
CA GLY A 90 -8.18 11.63 -3.24
C GLY A 90 -9.08 12.75 -2.69
N ILE A 91 -8.74 13.32 -1.54
CA ILE A 91 -9.49 14.44 -0.95
C ILE A 91 -9.28 15.75 -1.73
N ILE A 92 -8.05 16.05 -2.15
CA ILE A 92 -7.75 17.30 -2.89
C ILE A 92 -8.41 17.31 -4.27
N PHE A 93 -8.46 16.17 -4.97
CA PHE A 93 -9.00 16.04 -6.31
C PHE A 93 -10.32 15.27 -6.34
N TRP A 94 -11.15 15.45 -5.31
CA TRP A 94 -12.35 14.66 -5.08
C TRP A 94 -13.39 14.78 -6.20
N ASP A 95 -13.43 15.90 -6.92
CA ASP A 95 -14.32 16.22 -8.04
C ASP A 95 -13.67 16.01 -9.42
N GLN A 96 -12.35 15.83 -9.47
CA GLN A 96 -11.58 15.72 -10.71
C GLN A 96 -11.31 14.27 -11.09
N THR A 97 -12.30 13.65 -11.76
CA THR A 97 -12.28 12.23 -12.16
C THR A 97 -11.00 11.81 -12.88
N THR A 98 -10.53 12.59 -13.87
CA THR A 98 -9.33 12.26 -14.66
C THR A 98 -8.07 12.26 -13.80
N ILE A 99 -7.89 13.24 -12.91
CA ILE A 99 -6.72 13.32 -12.03
C ILE A 99 -6.76 12.21 -10.98
N ALA A 100 -7.93 11.96 -10.39
CA ALA A 100 -8.09 10.87 -9.43
C ALA A 100 -7.77 9.51 -10.07
N PHE A 101 -8.24 9.26 -11.29
CA PHE A 101 -7.94 8.02 -12.03
C PHE A 101 -6.45 7.86 -12.33
N THR A 102 -5.79 8.89 -12.85
CA THR A 102 -4.35 8.83 -13.14
C THR A 102 -3.53 8.65 -11.87
N ALA A 103 -3.94 9.27 -10.76
CA ALA A 103 -3.32 9.07 -9.46
C ALA A 103 -3.47 7.63 -8.95
N VAL A 104 -4.64 6.99 -9.11
CA VAL A 104 -4.83 5.56 -8.78
C VAL A 104 -3.81 4.69 -9.52
N ILE A 105 -3.65 4.91 -10.83
CA ILE A 105 -2.68 4.18 -11.64
C ILE A 105 -1.25 4.45 -11.15
N ALA A 106 -0.89 5.71 -10.94
CA ALA A 106 0.45 6.10 -10.51
C ALA A 106 0.83 5.48 -9.15
N PHE A 107 -0.04 5.61 -8.14
CA PHE A 107 0.18 4.99 -6.84
C PHE A 107 0.17 3.46 -6.92
N GLY A 108 -0.69 2.87 -7.76
CA GLY A 108 -0.71 1.43 -8.01
C GLY A 108 0.63 0.93 -8.56
N ILE A 109 1.14 1.55 -9.63
CA ILE A 109 2.45 1.22 -10.21
C ILE A 109 3.55 1.40 -9.17
N LEU A 110 3.57 2.53 -8.45
CA LEU A 110 4.58 2.80 -7.42
C LEU A 110 4.55 1.73 -6.32
N PHE A 111 3.36 1.34 -5.86
CA PHE A 111 3.19 0.32 -4.84
C PHE A 111 3.71 -1.06 -5.28
N PHE A 112 3.24 -1.54 -6.44
CA PHE A 112 3.62 -2.86 -6.95
C PHE A 112 5.11 -2.94 -7.30
N THR A 113 5.68 -1.89 -7.91
CA THR A 113 7.11 -1.83 -8.24
C THR A 113 7.97 -1.78 -6.98
N SER A 114 7.62 -0.95 -5.99
CA SER A 114 8.32 -0.89 -4.70
C SER A 114 8.28 -2.25 -4.00
N TYR A 115 7.15 -2.95 -4.03
CA TYR A 115 7.04 -4.29 -3.46
C TYR A 115 7.89 -5.33 -4.20
N ALA A 116 7.95 -5.27 -5.53
CA ALA A 116 8.76 -6.19 -6.32
C ALA A 116 10.27 -5.97 -6.11
N ILE A 117 10.70 -4.71 -5.97
CA ILE A 117 12.10 -4.32 -5.84
C ILE A 117 12.62 -4.53 -4.40
N ALA A 118 11.80 -4.30 -3.37
CA ALA A 118 12.24 -4.36 -1.97
C ALA A 118 12.96 -5.68 -1.59
N PRO A 119 12.48 -6.89 -1.94
CA PRO A 119 13.20 -8.13 -1.66
C PRO A 119 14.56 -8.22 -2.37
N LEU A 120 14.71 -7.64 -3.57
CA LEU A 120 15.96 -7.62 -4.32
C LEU A 120 16.98 -6.71 -3.62
N LEU A 121 16.55 -5.53 -3.18
CA LEU A 121 17.38 -4.60 -2.41
C LEU A 121 17.83 -5.24 -1.09
N ILE A 122 16.90 -5.83 -0.33
CA ILE A 122 17.22 -6.49 0.95
C ILE A 122 18.26 -7.61 0.76
N ARG A 123 18.21 -8.35 -0.35
CA ARG A 123 19.23 -9.37 -0.66
C ARG A 123 20.61 -8.80 -0.97
N ARG A 124 20.69 -7.59 -1.53
CA ARG A 124 21.95 -6.91 -1.86
C ARG A 124 22.68 -6.37 -0.61
N PHE A 125 21.92 -6.01 0.42
CA PHE A 125 22.45 -5.50 1.70
C PHE A 125 22.65 -6.59 2.76
N ARG A 126 22.46 -7.87 2.40
CA ARG A 126 22.74 -9.02 3.26
C ARG A 126 24.11 -9.59 2.93
#